data_AF-A0A2H5YHM5-F1
#
_entry.id   AF-A0A2H5YHM5-F1
#
_cell.length_a   1.000
_cell.length_b   1.000
_cell.length_c   1.000
_cell.angle_alpha   90.00
_cell.angle_beta   90.00
_cell.angle_gamma   90.00
#
_symmetry.space_group_name_H-M   'P 1'
#
loop_
_entity.id
_entity.type
_entity.pdbx_description
1 polymer ?
#
loop_
_entity_poly.entity_id
_entity_poly.type
_entity_poly.pdbx_seq_one_letter_code
_entity_poly.pdbx_strand_id
1 'polypeptide(L)'
;MVGGQAEARRRLEEALGPKWTWAEGHPLASLQGKAIAGLRLAVFLGPASAVGSRYFQLWLLDEDGRPSVQAVALGLFNAGRFPAYNWVELVRYLPRARFDGREVRLGERGREERLFRLLSSLVPPGGSLMVEYDSPEHALTARILSRGYPPPCTPLGYALLAAGCLSFRDWYIPEGGREGPRKLQGFKPLDDETARQRARALAEAIREALSRPARGGRAEETRTAARLGRRALALLGRRFP
;
A
#
# COMPACT_ATOMS: atom_id res chain seq x y z
N MET A 1 -17.98 -12.62 18.43
CA MET A 1 -17.19 -12.12 17.26
C MET A 1 -17.40 -12.90 15.97
N VAL A 2 -17.75 -14.20 16.00
CA VAL A 2 -18.01 -15.01 14.79
C VAL A 2 -19.23 -14.50 13.99
N GLY A 3 -20.28 -14.00 14.67
CA GLY A 3 -21.49 -13.49 14.02
C GLY A 3 -21.29 -12.23 13.16
N GLY A 4 -20.40 -11.31 13.56
CA GLY A 4 -20.19 -10.05 12.85
C GLY A 4 -19.55 -10.22 11.46
N GLN A 5 -18.65 -11.20 11.30
CA GLN A 5 -18.05 -11.49 9.99
C GLN A 5 -19.00 -12.22 9.05
N ALA A 6 -19.80 -13.16 9.56
CA ALA A 6 -20.79 -13.86 8.74
C ALA A 6 -21.85 -12.90 8.20
N GLU A 7 -22.30 -11.96 9.04
CA GLU A 7 -23.21 -10.88 8.65
C GLU A 7 -22.58 -9.95 7.60
N ALA A 8 -21.33 -9.53 7.82
CA ALA A 8 -20.60 -8.68 6.87
C ALA A 8 -20.40 -9.38 5.52
N ARG A 9 -20.05 -10.66 5.54
CA ARG A 9 -19.91 -11.49 4.34
C ARG A 9 -21.20 -11.46 3.54
N ARG A 10 -22.34 -11.82 4.16
CA ARG A 10 -23.64 -11.87 3.48
C ARG A 10 -24.00 -10.53 2.84
N ARG A 11 -23.90 -9.43 3.60
CA ARG A 11 -24.20 -8.07 3.11
C ARG A 11 -23.32 -7.66 1.93
N LEU A 12 -22.01 -7.94 2.01
CA LEU A 12 -21.07 -7.57 0.97
C LEU A 12 -21.19 -8.46 -0.28
N GLU A 13 -21.44 -9.77 -0.12
CA GLU A 13 -21.71 -10.68 -1.25
C GLU A 13 -22.96 -10.24 -2.02
N GLU A 14 -24.03 -9.87 -1.32
CA GLU A 14 -25.26 -9.35 -1.93
C GLU A 14 -25.02 -8.03 -2.67
N ALA A 15 -24.28 -7.09 -2.06
CA ALA A 15 -24.01 -5.78 -2.64
C ALA A 15 -23.03 -5.82 -3.82
N LEU A 16 -22.03 -6.71 -3.80
CA LEU A 16 -21.00 -6.80 -4.83
C LEU A 16 -21.43 -7.65 -6.03
N GLY A 17 -22.39 -8.55 -5.84
CA GLY A 17 -22.87 -9.47 -6.86
C GLY A 17 -21.93 -10.65 -7.13
N PRO A 18 -22.32 -11.56 -8.04
CA PRO A 18 -21.75 -12.91 -8.14
C PRO A 18 -20.30 -12.97 -8.65
N LYS A 19 -19.77 -11.86 -9.19
CA LYS A 19 -18.38 -11.78 -9.66
C LYS A 19 -17.37 -11.61 -8.53
N TRP A 20 -17.84 -11.29 -7.33
CA TRP A 20 -17.02 -11.08 -6.15
C TRP A 20 -17.39 -12.10 -5.08
N THR A 21 -16.42 -12.91 -4.68
CA THR A 21 -16.63 -13.95 -3.67
C THR A 21 -15.75 -13.71 -2.47
N TRP A 22 -16.20 -14.10 -1.28
CA TRP A 22 -15.33 -14.14 -0.10
C TRP A 22 -14.04 -14.92 -0.41
N ALA A 23 -12.90 -14.43 0.08
CA ALA A 23 -11.62 -15.07 -0.20
C ALA A 23 -11.48 -16.39 0.58
N GLU A 24 -11.52 -17.50 -0.13
CA GLU A 24 -11.29 -18.87 0.37
C GLU A 24 -10.38 -19.62 -0.61
N GLY A 25 -9.57 -20.56 -0.09
CA GLY A 25 -8.69 -21.40 -0.93
C GLY A 25 -7.63 -20.66 -1.76
N HIS A 26 -7.35 -19.40 -1.46
CA HIS A 26 -6.44 -18.53 -2.21
C HIS A 26 -5.46 -17.80 -1.25
N PRO A 27 -4.22 -17.46 -1.64
CA PRO A 27 -3.26 -16.78 -0.74
C PRO A 27 -3.82 -15.53 -0.04
N LEU A 28 -4.64 -14.73 -0.74
CA LEU A 28 -5.34 -13.56 -0.18
C LEU A 28 -6.24 -13.89 1.02
N ALA A 29 -6.74 -15.12 1.15
CA ALA A 29 -7.55 -15.55 2.29
C ALA A 29 -6.78 -15.47 3.62
N SER A 30 -5.44 -15.50 3.58
CA SER A 30 -4.60 -15.32 4.77
C SER A 30 -4.74 -13.94 5.42
N LEU A 31 -5.26 -12.94 4.69
CA LEU A 31 -5.53 -11.60 5.19
C LEU A 31 -6.91 -11.47 5.84
N GLN A 32 -7.80 -12.44 5.64
CA GLN A 32 -9.16 -12.41 6.14
C GLN A 32 -9.19 -12.27 7.67
N GLY A 33 -9.93 -11.28 8.17
CA GLY A 33 -10.08 -11.00 9.60
C GLY A 33 -8.85 -10.45 10.31
N LYS A 34 -7.72 -10.24 9.63
CA LYS A 34 -6.50 -9.67 10.24
C LYS A 34 -6.79 -8.27 10.79
N ALA A 35 -6.28 -8.00 11.99
CA ALA A 35 -6.59 -6.77 12.72
C ALA A 35 -5.69 -5.60 12.32
N ILE A 36 -6.31 -4.44 12.08
CA ILE A 36 -5.67 -3.16 11.76
C ILE A 36 -6.14 -2.08 12.76
N ALA A 37 -5.55 -2.12 13.96
CA ALA A 37 -5.78 -1.18 15.08
C ALA A 37 -7.26 -0.74 15.26
N GLY A 38 -8.09 -1.64 15.80
CA GLY A 38 -9.52 -1.44 16.01
C GLY A 38 -10.41 -1.76 14.80
N LEU A 39 -9.81 -2.18 13.69
CA LEU A 39 -10.51 -2.62 12.48
C LEU A 39 -10.08 -4.04 12.10
N ARG A 40 -10.85 -4.70 11.24
CA ARG A 40 -10.49 -5.99 10.62
C ARG A 40 -10.59 -5.95 9.11
N LEU A 41 -9.76 -6.74 8.44
CA LEU A 41 -9.88 -6.91 6.99
C LEU A 41 -11.01 -7.87 6.63
N ALA A 42 -11.75 -7.51 5.58
CA ALA A 42 -12.53 -8.44 4.78
C ALA A 42 -12.04 -8.41 3.32
N VAL A 43 -11.86 -9.58 2.73
CA VAL A 43 -11.19 -9.75 1.45
C VAL A 43 -12.10 -10.47 0.49
N PHE A 44 -12.29 -9.88 -0.68
CA PHE A 44 -13.09 -10.45 -1.76
C PHE A 44 -12.21 -10.70 -2.97
N LEU A 45 -12.41 -11.85 -3.61
CA LEU A 45 -11.79 -12.21 -4.88
C LEU A 45 -12.73 -11.82 -6.02
N GLY A 46 -12.20 -11.07 -6.97
CA GLY A 46 -12.88 -10.71 -8.22
C GLY A 46 -12.50 -11.64 -9.37
N PRO A 47 -12.80 -11.26 -10.62
CA PRO A 47 -12.43 -12.03 -11.80
C PRO A 47 -10.90 -12.14 -11.96
N ALA A 48 -10.46 -13.09 -12.79
CA ALA A 48 -9.09 -13.09 -13.30
C ALA A 48 -8.94 -12.03 -14.39
N SER A 49 -7.78 -11.38 -14.44
CA SER A 49 -7.36 -10.54 -15.56
C SER A 49 -6.95 -11.40 -16.77
N ALA A 50 -6.80 -10.78 -17.94
CA ALA A 50 -6.36 -11.44 -19.16
C ALA A 50 -4.98 -12.14 -19.02
N VAL A 51 -4.15 -11.69 -18.08
CA VAL A 51 -2.80 -12.21 -17.83
C VAL A 51 -2.74 -13.13 -16.60
N GLY A 52 -3.89 -13.60 -16.11
CA GLY A 52 -3.98 -14.58 -15.02
C GLY A 52 -3.88 -14.01 -13.60
N SER A 53 -3.61 -12.71 -13.43
CA SER A 53 -3.67 -12.06 -12.11
C SER A 53 -5.10 -12.00 -11.58
N ARG A 54 -5.29 -12.11 -10.26
CA ARG A 54 -6.61 -12.13 -9.62
C ARG A 54 -6.97 -10.75 -9.08
N TYR A 55 -8.12 -10.21 -9.49
CA TYR A 55 -8.65 -9.00 -8.85
C TYR A 55 -9.04 -9.28 -7.41
N PHE A 56 -8.90 -8.29 -6.54
CA PHE A 56 -9.40 -8.37 -5.17
C PHE A 56 -9.87 -7.01 -4.65
N GLN A 57 -10.78 -7.04 -3.68
CA GLN A 57 -11.17 -5.88 -2.91
C GLN A 57 -10.82 -6.07 -1.43
N LEU A 58 -10.38 -5.00 -0.78
CA LEU A 58 -10.21 -4.95 0.66
C LEU A 58 -11.27 -4.03 1.26
N TRP A 59 -12.00 -4.57 2.23
CA TRP A 59 -12.95 -3.86 3.05
C TRP A 59 -12.42 -3.81 4.48
N LEU A 60 -12.82 -2.77 5.22
CA LEU A 60 -12.57 -2.70 6.66
C LEU A 60 -13.87 -2.95 7.40
N LEU A 61 -13.81 -3.79 8.41
CA LEU A 61 -14.89 -4.01 9.35
C LEU A 61 -14.56 -3.28 10.65
N ASP A 62 -15.54 -2.62 11.26
CA ASP A 62 -15.43 -2.06 12.61
C ASP A 62 -15.46 -3.15 13.69
N GLU A 63 -15.46 -2.76 14.96
CA GLU A 63 -15.47 -3.68 16.11
C GLU A 63 -16.75 -4.52 16.18
N ASP A 64 -17.87 -3.96 15.70
CA ASP A 64 -19.18 -4.62 15.61
C ASP A 64 -19.29 -5.52 14.37
N GLY A 65 -18.29 -5.50 13.49
CA GLY A 65 -18.27 -6.23 12.23
C GLY A 65 -18.99 -5.52 11.08
N ARG A 66 -19.38 -4.25 11.23
CA ARG A 66 -20.02 -3.48 10.15
C ARG A 66 -18.96 -3.11 9.11
N PRO A 67 -19.22 -3.31 7.81
CA PRO A 67 -18.26 -2.96 6.78
C PRO A 67 -18.19 -1.45 6.55
N SER A 68 -17.05 -0.99 6.05
CA SER A 68 -16.90 0.35 5.50
C SER A 68 -17.88 0.54 4.34
N VAL A 69 -18.29 1.79 4.08
CA VAL A 69 -19.24 2.15 3.01
C VAL A 69 -18.72 1.77 1.62
N GLN A 70 -17.40 1.69 1.46
CA GLN A 70 -16.74 1.27 0.23
C GLN A 70 -15.47 0.47 0.54
N ALA A 71 -15.02 -0.33 -0.43
CA ALA A 71 -13.72 -0.98 -0.38
C ALA A 71 -12.60 0.07 -0.27
N VAL A 72 -11.72 -0.10 0.72
CA VAL A 72 -10.54 0.75 0.91
C VAL A 72 -9.45 0.47 -0.13
N ALA A 73 -9.50 -0.67 -0.80
CA ALA A 73 -8.63 -0.95 -1.93
C ALA A 73 -9.33 -1.82 -2.99
N LEU A 74 -9.01 -1.56 -4.25
CA LEU A 74 -9.16 -2.48 -5.37
C LEU A 74 -7.77 -2.79 -5.90
N GLY A 75 -7.45 -4.06 -6.06
CA GLY A 75 -6.14 -4.48 -6.48
C GLY A 75 -6.12 -5.71 -7.35
N LEU A 76 -4.91 -6.03 -7.80
CA LEU A 76 -4.54 -7.22 -8.54
C LEU A 76 -3.46 -7.96 -7.75
N PHE A 77 -3.61 -9.27 -7.64
CA PHE A 77 -2.63 -10.15 -7.05
C PHE A 77 -2.12 -11.10 -8.12
N ASN A 78 -0.80 -11.23 -8.20
CA ASN A 78 -0.16 -12.24 -9.03
C ASN A 78 0.84 -13.02 -8.18
N ALA A 79 0.87 -14.33 -8.41
CA ALA A 79 1.83 -15.23 -7.83
C ALA A 79 2.28 -16.24 -8.89
N GLY A 80 3.56 -16.59 -8.88
CA GLY A 80 4.12 -17.57 -9.80
C GLY A 80 5.61 -17.81 -9.54
N ARG A 81 6.27 -18.54 -10.44
CA ARG A 81 7.68 -18.89 -10.28
C ARG A 81 8.56 -17.63 -10.30
N PHE A 82 9.43 -17.47 -9.30
CA PHE A 82 10.42 -16.41 -9.28
C PHE A 82 11.27 -16.41 -10.58
N PRO A 83 11.64 -15.25 -11.17
CA PRO A 83 11.52 -13.89 -10.63
C PRO A 83 10.28 -13.06 -11.00
N ALA A 84 9.48 -13.43 -12.02
CA ALA A 84 8.66 -12.44 -12.72
C ALA A 84 7.18 -12.31 -12.32
N TYR A 85 6.67 -13.06 -11.33
CA TYR A 85 5.21 -13.19 -11.15
C TYR A 85 4.68 -12.84 -9.75
N ASN A 86 5.50 -12.34 -8.83
CA ASN A 86 5.08 -12.16 -7.43
C ASN A 86 4.89 -10.68 -7.09
N TRP A 87 3.64 -10.23 -7.16
CA TRP A 87 3.32 -8.83 -6.87
C TRP A 87 1.88 -8.61 -6.39
N VAL A 88 1.71 -7.52 -5.65
CA VAL A 88 0.41 -6.93 -5.32
C VAL A 88 0.38 -5.53 -5.91
N GLU A 89 -0.66 -5.24 -6.69
CA GLU A 89 -0.94 -3.91 -7.22
C GLU A 89 -2.25 -3.39 -6.62
N LEU A 90 -2.22 -2.18 -6.07
CA LEU A 90 -3.43 -1.44 -5.71
C LEU A 90 -3.73 -0.44 -6.83
N VAL A 91 -4.67 -0.80 -7.70
CA VAL A 91 -5.13 0.07 -8.80
C VAL A 91 -6.03 1.21 -8.30
N ARG A 92 -6.57 1.04 -7.07
CA ARG A 92 -7.20 2.11 -6.29
C ARG A 92 -6.91 1.86 -4.82
N TYR A 93 -6.45 2.86 -4.10
CA TYR A 93 -6.29 2.83 -2.65
C TYR A 93 -6.88 4.08 -2.00
N LEU A 94 -7.63 3.89 -0.93
CA LEU A 94 -8.19 4.98 -0.14
C LEU A 94 -7.50 5.02 1.22
N PRO A 95 -6.77 6.09 1.57
CA PRO A 95 -6.10 6.23 2.87
C PRO A 95 -7.10 6.56 4.01
N ARG A 96 -8.38 6.26 3.81
CA ARG A 96 -9.49 6.44 4.74
C ARG A 96 -10.56 5.36 4.52
N ALA A 97 -11.21 4.96 5.61
CA ALA A 97 -12.45 4.19 5.58
C ALA A 97 -13.59 5.05 6.14
N ARG A 98 -14.76 4.97 5.50
CA ARG A 98 -15.98 5.59 6.00
C ARG A 98 -16.90 4.50 6.50
N PHE A 99 -17.48 4.73 7.66
CA PHE A 99 -18.57 3.98 8.27
C PHE A 99 -19.72 4.97 8.47
N ASP A 100 -20.91 4.46 8.79
CA ASP A 100 -22.07 5.32 9.03
C ASP A 100 -21.76 6.35 10.14
N GLY A 101 -21.80 7.63 9.78
CA GLY A 101 -21.46 8.76 10.67
C GLY A 101 -19.98 8.92 11.08
N ARG A 102 -19.04 8.09 10.60
CA ARG A 102 -17.63 8.13 11.05
C ARG A 102 -16.62 7.89 9.94
N GLU A 103 -15.61 8.76 9.83
CA GLU A 103 -14.42 8.53 9.01
C GLU A 103 -13.23 8.08 9.88
N VAL A 104 -12.48 7.09 9.41
CA VAL A 104 -11.25 6.59 10.03
C VAL A 104 -10.11 6.73 9.04
N ARG A 105 -9.08 7.51 9.39
CA ARG A 105 -7.88 7.66 8.57
C ARG A 105 -6.92 6.50 8.81
N LEU A 106 -6.39 5.94 7.72
CA LEU A 106 -5.42 4.85 7.79
C LEU A 106 -4.02 5.35 8.21
N GLY A 107 -3.69 6.61 7.93
CA GLY A 107 -2.44 7.23 8.43
C GLY A 107 -2.37 7.39 9.96
N GLU A 108 -3.44 7.13 10.69
CA GLU A 108 -3.51 7.22 12.16
C GLU A 108 -3.30 5.85 12.82
N ARG A 109 -2.73 5.84 14.03
CA ARG A 109 -2.52 4.65 14.87
C ARG A 109 -1.75 3.50 14.16
N GLY A 110 -0.94 3.82 13.15
CA GLY A 110 -0.13 2.84 12.43
C GLY A 110 -0.93 1.89 11.52
N ARG A 111 -2.17 2.26 11.14
CA ARG A 111 -3.07 1.37 10.40
C ARG A 111 -2.58 1.12 8.97
N GLU A 112 -2.16 2.17 8.27
CA GLU A 112 -1.62 2.09 6.90
C GLU A 112 -0.35 1.22 6.88
N GLU A 113 0.60 1.45 7.79
CA GLU A 113 1.81 0.63 7.88
C GLU A 113 1.50 -0.84 8.22
N ARG A 114 0.42 -1.11 8.96
CA ARG A 114 0.00 -2.49 9.26
C ARG A 114 -0.70 -3.12 8.06
N LEU A 115 -1.54 -2.39 7.33
CA LEU A 115 -2.15 -2.82 6.08
C LEU A 115 -1.09 -3.22 5.05
N PHE A 116 -0.12 -2.34 4.80
CA PHE A 116 0.93 -2.58 3.82
C PHE A 116 1.85 -3.75 4.21
N ARG A 117 2.13 -3.95 5.50
CA ARG A 117 2.85 -5.15 5.97
C ARG A 117 2.06 -6.43 5.75
N LEU A 118 0.74 -6.41 5.96
CA LEU A 118 -0.12 -7.55 5.66
C LEU A 118 -0.09 -7.86 4.16
N LEU A 119 -0.23 -6.87 3.29
CA LEU A 119 -0.09 -7.06 1.84
C LEU A 119 1.29 -7.59 1.45
N SER A 120 2.36 -7.07 2.07
CA SER A 120 3.73 -7.54 1.83
C SER A 120 3.97 -8.98 2.29
N SER A 121 3.21 -9.51 3.26
CA SER A 121 3.32 -10.92 3.65
C SER A 121 2.84 -11.89 2.56
N LEU A 122 2.09 -11.41 1.57
CA LEU A 122 1.70 -12.20 0.39
C LEU A 122 2.81 -12.26 -0.67
N VAL A 123 3.80 -11.38 -0.56
CA VAL A 123 4.84 -11.18 -1.58
C VAL A 123 6.17 -11.74 -1.05
N PRO A 124 6.75 -12.78 -1.66
CA PRO A 124 8.07 -13.30 -1.26
C PRO A 124 9.21 -12.28 -1.46
N PRO A 125 10.41 -12.55 -0.93
CA PRO A 125 11.62 -11.81 -1.28
C PRO A 125 11.81 -11.66 -2.80
N GLY A 126 12.33 -10.50 -3.21
CA GLY A 126 12.46 -10.12 -4.63
C GLY A 126 11.16 -9.78 -5.36
N GLY A 127 9.97 -9.98 -4.75
CA GLY A 127 8.70 -9.51 -5.30
C GLY A 127 8.47 -8.01 -5.07
N SER A 128 7.30 -7.50 -5.50
CA SER A 128 6.99 -6.07 -5.40
C SER A 128 5.56 -5.73 -4.97
N LEU A 129 5.40 -4.53 -4.43
CA LEU A 129 4.11 -3.89 -4.19
C LEU A 129 4.01 -2.63 -5.06
N MET A 130 2.85 -2.38 -5.64
CA MET A 130 2.58 -1.22 -6.49
C MET A 130 1.33 -0.50 -6.01
N VAL A 131 1.33 0.82 -6.07
CA VAL A 131 0.15 1.64 -5.74
C VAL A 131 0.02 2.74 -6.77
N GLU A 132 -1.17 2.85 -7.36
CA GLU A 132 -1.57 3.98 -8.17
C GLU A 132 -1.53 5.28 -7.37
N TYR A 133 -1.18 6.41 -7.99
CA TYR A 133 -1.17 7.70 -7.28
C TYR A 133 -1.69 8.91 -8.09
N ASP A 134 -2.29 8.69 -9.26
CA ASP A 134 -2.97 9.74 -10.04
C ASP A 134 -4.26 10.24 -9.39
N SER A 135 -4.89 9.40 -8.55
CA SER A 135 -6.10 9.75 -7.81
C SER A 135 -5.91 10.96 -6.87
N PRO A 136 -6.96 11.78 -6.65
CA PRO A 136 -6.90 12.93 -5.75
C PRO A 136 -6.43 12.58 -4.33
N GLU A 137 -6.76 11.38 -3.84
CA GLU A 137 -6.30 10.81 -2.56
C GLU A 137 -4.78 10.78 -2.42
N HIS A 138 -4.05 10.73 -3.52
CA HIS A 138 -2.61 10.55 -3.57
C HIS A 138 -1.86 11.73 -4.20
N ALA A 139 -2.55 12.85 -4.44
CA ALA A 139 -1.97 14.07 -4.98
C ALA A 139 -0.75 14.59 -4.18
N LEU A 140 -0.73 14.39 -2.85
CA LEU A 140 0.43 14.77 -2.03
C LEU A 140 1.67 13.90 -2.33
N THR A 141 1.50 12.61 -2.63
CA THR A 141 2.58 11.74 -3.10
C THR A 141 3.13 12.27 -4.43
N ALA A 142 2.26 12.53 -5.40
CA ALA A 142 2.65 13.04 -6.72
C ALA A 142 3.43 14.36 -6.61
N ARG A 143 2.93 15.32 -5.81
CA ARG A 143 3.60 16.62 -5.60
C ARG A 143 4.95 16.49 -4.89
N ILE A 144 5.13 15.54 -3.98
CA ILE A 144 6.42 15.32 -3.30
C ILE A 144 7.43 14.68 -4.28
N LEU A 145 7.00 13.69 -5.07
CA LEU A 145 7.82 13.04 -6.09
C LEU A 145 8.28 14.04 -7.17
N SER A 146 7.38 14.90 -7.66
CA SER A 146 7.72 15.90 -8.69
C SER A 146 8.74 16.95 -8.23
N ARG A 147 8.88 17.14 -6.91
CA ARG A 147 9.93 17.99 -6.32
C ARG A 147 11.27 17.25 -6.18
N GLY A 148 11.37 16.00 -6.63
CA GLY A 148 12.56 15.18 -6.58
C GLY A 148 12.92 14.72 -5.17
N TYR A 149 11.94 14.51 -4.29
CA TYR A 149 12.20 13.81 -3.03
C TYR A 149 12.23 12.28 -3.27
N PRO A 150 13.09 11.54 -2.55
CA PRO A 150 13.07 10.08 -2.60
C PRO A 150 11.69 9.52 -2.22
N PRO A 151 11.25 8.38 -2.80
CA PRO A 151 9.92 7.85 -2.55
C PRO A 151 9.55 7.66 -1.07
N PRO A 152 10.43 7.19 -0.15
CA PRO A 152 10.09 7.10 1.27
C PRO A 152 9.75 8.42 1.97
N CYS A 153 10.02 9.56 1.35
CA CYS A 153 9.58 10.87 1.84
C CYS A 153 8.12 11.19 1.46
N THR A 154 7.44 10.33 0.71
CA THR A 154 6.02 10.46 0.35
C THR A 154 5.15 9.58 1.23
N PRO A 155 3.84 9.86 1.41
CA PRO A 155 2.93 8.97 2.15
C PRO A 155 2.98 7.53 1.66
N LEU A 156 2.77 7.29 0.36
CA LEU A 156 2.76 5.95 -0.21
C LEU A 156 4.13 5.27 -0.17
N GLY A 157 5.20 5.98 -0.48
CA GLY A 157 6.54 5.40 -0.43
C GLY A 157 6.99 5.08 1.00
N TYR A 158 6.55 5.83 2.00
CA TYR A 158 6.76 5.47 3.40
C TYR A 158 5.98 4.20 3.77
N ALA A 159 4.73 4.06 3.32
CA ALA A 159 3.94 2.84 3.53
C ALA A 159 4.60 1.61 2.89
N LEU A 160 5.12 1.74 1.67
CA LEU A 160 5.91 0.71 0.99
C LEU A 160 7.22 0.38 1.73
N LEU A 161 7.95 1.38 2.24
CA LEU A 161 9.12 1.16 3.09
C LEU A 161 8.74 0.40 4.38
N ALA A 162 7.63 0.78 5.02
CA ALA A 162 7.10 0.07 6.18
C ALA A 162 6.75 -1.40 5.86
N ALA A 163 6.36 -1.68 4.62
CA ALA A 163 6.13 -3.01 4.07
C ALA A 163 7.43 -3.81 3.81
N GLY A 164 8.60 -3.20 3.89
CA GLY A 164 9.90 -3.84 3.64
C GLY A 164 10.48 -3.61 2.25
N CYS A 165 9.89 -2.71 1.45
CA CYS A 165 10.48 -2.32 0.16
C CYS A 165 11.70 -1.41 0.37
N LEU A 166 12.79 -1.67 -0.35
CA LEU A 166 14.05 -0.92 -0.23
C LEU A 166 14.54 -0.33 -1.56
N SER A 167 13.97 -0.77 -2.67
CA SER A 167 14.16 -0.17 -4.00
C SER A 167 12.82 0.31 -4.52
N PHE A 168 12.82 1.39 -5.30
CA PHE A 168 11.60 2.01 -5.77
C PHE A 168 11.71 2.36 -7.25
N ARG A 169 10.60 2.24 -7.97
CA ARG A 169 10.44 2.77 -9.32
C ARG A 169 9.19 3.62 -9.35
N ASP A 170 9.34 4.84 -9.84
CA ASP A 170 8.24 5.74 -10.11
C ASP A 170 7.88 5.61 -11.59
N TRP A 171 6.74 4.98 -11.88
CA TRP A 171 6.21 4.84 -13.23
C TRP A 171 5.45 6.10 -13.60
N TYR A 172 6.22 7.13 -13.97
CA TYR A 172 5.74 8.35 -14.60
C TYR A 172 5.83 8.17 -16.12
N ILE A 173 4.69 8.10 -16.81
CA ILE A 173 4.65 7.95 -18.27
C ILE A 173 4.15 9.29 -18.86
N PRO A 174 5.02 10.11 -19.46
CA PRO A 174 4.65 11.42 -20.00
C PRO A 174 3.83 11.38 -21.32
N GLU A 175 3.47 10.20 -21.86
CA GLU A 175 3.09 10.04 -23.27
C GLU A 175 1.59 9.71 -23.50
N GLY A 176 0.69 10.65 -23.19
CA GLY A 176 -0.64 10.67 -23.82
C GLY A 176 -1.66 9.61 -23.38
N GLY A 177 -1.52 9.04 -22.17
CA GLY A 177 -2.62 8.34 -21.47
C GLY A 177 -2.98 6.93 -21.95
N ARG A 178 -2.18 6.33 -22.84
CA ARG A 178 -2.43 4.95 -23.33
C ARG A 178 -1.99 3.83 -22.37
N GLU A 179 -1.10 4.10 -21.42
CA GLU A 179 -0.39 3.07 -20.63
C GLU A 179 -0.87 2.92 -19.18
N GLY A 180 -2.02 3.50 -18.84
CA GLY A 180 -2.61 3.42 -17.50
C GLY A 180 -2.08 4.49 -16.54
N PRO A 181 -2.60 4.53 -15.30
CA PRO A 181 -2.30 5.59 -14.35
C PRO A 181 -0.87 5.44 -13.79
N ARG A 182 -0.31 6.55 -13.27
CA ARG A 182 0.99 6.59 -12.60
C ARG A 182 1.01 5.68 -11.38
N LYS A 183 2.11 4.95 -11.21
CA LYS A 183 2.27 3.96 -10.14
C LYS A 183 3.60 4.11 -9.44
N LEU A 184 3.58 4.03 -8.12
CA LEU A 184 4.77 3.88 -7.31
C LEU A 184 4.96 2.40 -6.98
N GLN A 185 6.06 1.83 -7.46
CA GLN A 185 6.43 0.44 -7.19
C GLN A 185 7.56 0.38 -6.17
N GLY A 186 7.38 -0.44 -5.13
CA GLY A 186 8.40 -0.80 -4.15
C GLY A 186 8.79 -2.27 -4.28
N PHE A 187 10.09 -2.55 -4.32
CA PHE A 187 10.64 -3.90 -4.42
C PHE A 187 11.20 -4.36 -3.10
N LYS A 188 10.91 -5.61 -2.74
CA LYS A 188 11.51 -6.29 -1.60
C LYS A 188 12.92 -6.74 -1.99
N PRO A 189 13.91 -6.65 -1.08
CA PRO A 189 15.22 -7.24 -1.33
C PRO A 189 15.08 -8.76 -1.54
N LEU A 190 16.02 -9.35 -2.28
CA LEU A 190 16.09 -10.79 -2.49
C LEU A 190 16.60 -11.52 -1.24
N ASP A 191 17.60 -10.91 -0.58
CA ASP A 191 18.33 -11.44 0.56
C ASP A 191 18.78 -10.31 1.50
N ASP A 192 19.35 -10.69 2.64
CA ASP A 192 19.76 -9.77 3.71
C ASP A 192 20.96 -8.89 3.33
N GLU A 193 21.87 -9.39 2.49
CA GLU A 193 23.02 -8.62 2.01
C GLU A 193 22.54 -7.46 1.12
N THR A 194 21.72 -7.79 0.12
CA THR A 194 21.04 -6.82 -0.73
C THR A 194 20.21 -5.87 0.12
N ALA A 195 19.51 -6.36 1.15
CA ALA A 195 18.73 -5.51 2.05
C ALA A 195 19.59 -4.45 2.75
N ARG A 196 20.74 -4.84 3.33
CA ARG A 196 21.66 -3.91 4.00
C ARG A 196 22.24 -2.89 3.01
N GLN A 197 22.67 -3.33 1.84
CA GLN A 197 23.21 -2.44 0.81
C GLN A 197 22.17 -1.40 0.37
N ARG A 198 20.95 -1.85 0.04
CA ARG A 198 19.86 -0.96 -0.41
C ARG A 198 19.39 -0.03 0.70
N ALA A 199 19.32 -0.51 1.94
CA ALA A 199 18.97 0.32 3.09
C ALA A 199 19.97 1.47 3.31
N ARG A 200 21.28 1.21 3.18
CA ARG A 200 22.34 2.23 3.29
C ARG A 200 22.20 3.28 2.18
N ALA A 201 22.15 2.85 0.92
CA ALA A 201 22.00 3.75 -0.22
C ALA A 201 20.72 4.60 -0.13
N LEU A 202 19.61 3.99 0.32
CA LEU A 202 18.35 4.69 0.51
C LEU A 202 18.43 5.73 1.65
N ALA A 203 19.09 5.39 2.77
CA ALA A 203 19.30 6.32 3.87
C ALA A 203 20.17 7.52 3.45
N GLU A 204 21.23 7.29 2.67
CA GLU A 204 22.07 8.35 2.10
C GLU A 204 21.26 9.28 1.19
N ALA A 205 20.50 8.72 0.25
CA ALA A 205 19.64 9.49 -0.65
C ALA A 205 18.60 10.34 0.12
N ILE A 206 18.03 9.80 1.20
CA ILE A 206 17.11 10.57 2.06
C ILE A 206 17.86 11.69 2.80
N ARG A 207 19.04 11.43 3.38
CA ARG A 207 19.83 12.48 4.06
C ARG A 207 20.21 13.60 3.12
N GLU A 208 20.67 13.27 1.91
CA GLU A 208 21.02 14.24 0.88
C GLU A 208 19.80 15.08 0.48
N ALA A 209 18.65 14.44 0.25
CA ALA A 209 17.43 15.16 -0.11
C ALA A 209 16.95 16.11 1.00
N LEU A 210 17.21 15.77 2.28
CA LEU A 210 16.84 16.59 3.43
C LEU A 210 17.87 17.69 3.77
N SER A 211 19.12 17.58 3.31
CA SER A 211 20.17 18.56 3.59
C SER A 211 20.24 19.72 2.58
N ARG A 212 19.65 19.55 1.38
CA ARG A 212 19.66 20.56 0.32
C ARG A 212 19.05 21.90 0.80
N PRO A 213 19.84 23.00 0.86
CA PRO A 213 19.32 24.33 1.19
C PRO A 213 18.29 24.73 0.13
N ALA A 214 17.19 25.37 0.56
CA ALA A 214 16.08 25.76 -0.31
C ALA A 214 15.34 24.59 -1.01
N ARG A 215 14.74 23.70 -0.20
CA ARG A 215 13.35 23.29 -0.45
C ARG A 215 12.37 23.93 0.53
N GLY A 216 12.81 24.94 1.28
CA GLY A 216 12.16 25.60 2.42
C GLY A 216 10.92 26.44 2.10
N GLY A 217 9.95 25.87 1.39
CA GLY A 217 8.61 26.45 1.33
C GLY A 217 7.80 26.10 2.58
N ARG A 218 6.93 27.01 3.02
CA ARG A 218 5.79 26.69 3.92
C ARG A 218 4.74 25.78 3.24
N ALA A 219 5.07 25.17 2.10
CA ALA A 219 4.20 24.24 1.41
C ALA A 219 4.05 22.94 2.21
N GLU A 220 2.84 22.40 2.21
CA GLU A 220 2.48 21.15 2.86
C GLU A 220 3.40 19.98 2.44
N GLU A 221 3.79 19.95 1.16
CA GLU A 221 4.62 18.89 0.58
C GLU A 221 6.00 18.85 1.23
N THR A 222 6.64 20.00 1.41
CA THR A 222 7.98 20.08 1.99
C THR A 222 7.98 19.64 3.45
N ARG A 223 7.00 20.12 4.23
CA ARG A 223 6.86 19.70 5.64
C ARG A 223 6.61 18.21 5.76
N THR A 224 5.73 17.68 4.90
CA THR A 224 5.42 16.25 4.87
C THR A 224 6.63 15.43 4.47
N ALA A 225 7.34 15.84 3.42
CA ALA A 225 8.55 15.18 2.95
C ALA A 225 9.64 15.14 4.03
N ALA A 226 9.87 16.24 4.72
CA ALA A 226 10.83 16.30 5.82
C ALA A 226 10.43 15.38 6.98
N ARG A 227 9.15 15.39 7.37
CA ARG A 227 8.63 14.53 8.45
C ARG A 227 8.76 13.05 8.10
N LEU A 228 8.32 12.65 6.90
CA LEU A 228 8.36 11.25 6.46
C LEU A 228 9.79 10.79 6.20
N GLY A 229 10.66 11.63 5.63
CA GLY A 229 12.08 11.33 5.47
C GLY A 229 12.77 11.04 6.80
N ARG A 230 12.51 11.84 7.86
CA ARG A 230 13.02 11.56 9.21
C ARG A 230 12.48 10.24 9.77
N ARG A 231 11.19 9.95 9.59
CA ARG A 231 10.59 8.67 10.00
C ARG A 231 11.21 7.49 9.24
N ALA A 232 11.47 7.65 7.95
CA ALA A 232 12.11 6.65 7.09
C ALA A 232 13.54 6.36 7.57
N LEU A 233 14.35 7.39 7.86
CA LEU A 233 15.68 7.23 8.43
C LEU A 233 15.64 6.48 9.77
N ALA A 234 14.72 6.86 10.67
CA ALA A 234 14.55 6.17 11.95
C ALA A 234 14.11 4.71 11.77
N LEU A 235 13.27 4.42 10.77
CA LEU A 235 12.85 3.05 10.46
C LEU A 235 14.00 2.21 9.89
N LEU A 236 14.79 2.77 8.97
CA LEU A 236 15.96 2.12 8.40
C LEU A 236 17.00 1.82 9.48
N GLY A 237 17.35 2.80 10.33
CA GLY A 237 18.33 2.60 11.41
C GLY A 237 17.91 1.58 12.47
N ARG A 238 16.60 1.42 12.72
CA ARG A 238 16.10 0.35 13.62
C ARG A 238 16.15 -1.04 12.99
N ARG A 239 15.99 -1.15 11.66
CA ARG A 239 15.95 -2.44 10.95
C ARG A 239 17.33 -2.91 10.50
N PHE A 240 18.22 -1.97 10.24
CA PHE A 240 19.57 -2.19 9.73
C PHE A 240 20.53 -1.35 10.57
N PRO A 241 20.83 -1.78 11.81
CA PRO A 241 21.78 -1.11 12.68
C PRO A 241 23.20 -1.11 12.09
#